data_AF-A0A933Z0R2-F1
#
_entry.id   AF-A0A933Z0R2-F1
#
_cell.length_a   1.000
_cell.length_b   1.000
_cell.length_c   1.000
_cell.angle_alpha   90.00
_cell.angle_beta   90.00
_cell.angle_gamma   90.00
#
_symmetry.space_group_name_H-M   'P 1'
#
loop_
_entity.id
_entity.type
_entity.pdbx_description
1 polymer ?
#
loop_
_entity_poly.entity_id
_entity_poly.type
_entity_poly.pdbx_seq_one_letter_code
_entity_poly.pdbx_strand_id
1 'polypeptide(L)'
;MRRLFPLHAPRGVAILCLPLLLAACGLQQPAPAPLPPVQVQPAPPAPQAPAITEAAVIDGLNVLANDTEPASDEYAARRQALTPALESPALSDNLRRVLAQALSFDPPRLRERWEKHQQAQADAAALYAASPPENTKVLEGARVLRRLGPALYLVRTRSGEGVFFATGRKLKRNAQLKGILALEKPRPRPDAAKGDLVDELQDQPRTFTEISRQDAKELENRRAPALAELRRLEAQGDAFERGLAADLARLDALTRDVNAVISPELLPRNAAPAPTALIRKVKRVAQSYSREQYYRYALPVTGLPAVDATLKSFLDERRAEMQSLLKSTGVGRGRARANVDRIAFTAHAASPALLSIRFEEMRDTGGAHPNTTFASFVFDLRSQTRLQLTDIFSDAPAALAVISQLNERRMRLALDGLLFPEGLAPTLENYAVFVLDGADIVFTFPPYQVASYAHGPQTLRLPLCHPRLAPLLTQRIKDALTAK
;
A
#
# COMPACT_ATOMS: atom_id res chain seq x y z
N MET A 1 -42.46 -26.93 -1.18
CA MET A 1 -43.89 -27.01 -1.57
C MET A 1 -44.57 -25.66 -1.31
N ARG A 2 -45.85 -25.52 -1.75
CA ARG A 2 -46.88 -24.49 -1.44
C ARG A 2 -46.78 -23.86 -0.01
N ARG A 3 -47.29 -22.66 0.35
CA ARG A 3 -48.01 -21.48 -0.24
C ARG A 3 -48.20 -20.44 0.93
N LEU A 4 -48.57 -19.14 0.83
CA LEU A 4 -48.53 -18.04 -0.18
C LEU A 4 -48.98 -16.71 0.53
N PHE A 5 -48.76 -15.54 -0.10
CA PHE A 5 -49.57 -14.28 -0.01
C PHE A 5 -49.60 -13.40 1.29
N PRO A 6 -50.09 -12.12 1.23
CA PRO A 6 -50.33 -11.20 0.09
C PRO A 6 -49.92 -9.69 0.30
N LEU A 7 -50.30 -8.83 -0.68
CA LEU A 7 -50.43 -7.34 -0.67
C LEU A 7 -49.13 -6.53 -0.90
N HIS A 8 -49.10 -5.41 -1.65
CA HIS A 8 -50.14 -4.67 -2.41
C HIS A 8 -49.55 -3.96 -3.68
N ALA A 9 -50.40 -3.35 -4.54
CA ALA A 9 -50.03 -2.64 -5.80
C ALA A 9 -50.35 -1.11 -5.68
N PRO A 10 -50.46 -0.21 -6.72
CA PRO A 10 -50.70 -0.36 -8.18
C PRO A 10 -49.82 0.53 -9.16
N ARG A 11 -49.60 0.13 -10.44
CA ARG A 11 -50.21 0.53 -11.75
C ARG A 11 -49.98 1.96 -12.32
N GLY A 12 -49.77 2.01 -13.65
CA GLY A 12 -49.77 3.21 -14.52
C GLY A 12 -49.09 2.92 -15.89
N VAL A 13 -49.68 2.10 -16.77
CA VAL A 13 -50.57 2.48 -17.90
C VAL A 13 -49.85 3.21 -19.05
N ALA A 14 -49.95 2.64 -20.26
CA ALA A 14 -49.51 3.24 -21.53
C ALA A 14 -50.69 3.33 -22.51
N ILE A 15 -50.67 4.30 -23.43
CA ILE A 15 -51.69 4.50 -24.48
C ILE A 15 -51.00 4.81 -25.82
N LEU A 16 -51.60 4.34 -26.91
CA LEU A 16 -51.15 4.48 -28.29
C LEU A 16 -52.30 4.96 -29.19
N CYS A 17 -51.95 5.70 -30.25
CA CYS A 17 -52.73 5.98 -31.46
C CYS A 17 -53.97 6.91 -31.43
N LEU A 18 -53.94 7.79 -32.45
CA LEU A 18 -55.02 8.48 -33.17
C LEU A 18 -55.98 7.48 -33.89
N PRO A 19 -57.06 7.90 -34.62
CA PRO A 19 -57.59 9.26 -34.87
C PRO A 19 -59.14 9.43 -34.76
N LEU A 20 -59.63 10.64 -35.10
CA LEU A 20 -60.88 10.96 -35.86
C LEU A 20 -62.24 10.32 -35.48
N LEU A 21 -63.23 11.17 -35.15
CA LEU A 21 -64.51 11.24 -35.91
C LEU A 21 -65.40 12.44 -35.52
N LEU A 22 -66.24 12.85 -36.49
CA LEU A 22 -67.46 13.67 -36.42
C LEU A 22 -67.39 15.14 -35.97
N ALA A 23 -67.72 16.03 -36.92
CA ALA A 23 -68.10 17.42 -36.69
C ALA A 23 -69.62 17.57 -36.64
N ALA A 24 -70.13 18.49 -35.80
CA ALA A 24 -71.54 18.89 -35.79
C ALA A 24 -71.75 20.28 -35.16
N CYS A 25 -71.41 21.36 -35.89
CA CYS A 25 -71.96 22.71 -35.65
C CYS A 25 -71.68 23.62 -36.86
N GLY A 26 -72.72 23.99 -37.60
CA GLY A 26 -72.60 24.81 -38.82
C GLY A 26 -72.45 26.29 -38.54
N LEU A 27 -71.22 26.76 -38.32
CA LEU A 27 -70.89 28.18 -38.26
C LEU A 27 -69.83 28.52 -39.33
N GLN A 28 -70.23 29.28 -40.35
CA GLN A 28 -69.31 29.76 -41.37
C GLN A 28 -68.41 30.85 -40.78
N GLN A 29 -67.10 30.61 -40.71
CA GLN A 29 -66.14 31.68 -40.46
C GLN A 29 -65.97 32.54 -41.73
N PRO A 30 -65.94 33.89 -41.61
CA PRO A 30 -65.59 34.75 -42.74
C PRO A 30 -64.12 34.56 -43.14
N ALA A 31 -63.81 34.80 -44.41
CA ALA A 31 -62.46 34.59 -44.94
C ALA A 31 -61.41 35.47 -44.25
N PRO A 32 -60.21 34.93 -43.92
CA PRO A 32 -59.17 35.71 -43.27
C PRO A 32 -58.56 36.76 -44.21
N ALA A 33 -58.30 37.95 -43.68
CA ALA A 33 -57.54 38.98 -44.38
C ALA A 33 -56.07 38.53 -44.59
N PRO A 34 -55.40 38.95 -45.68
CA PRO A 34 -54.02 38.58 -45.95
C PRO A 34 -53.07 39.13 -44.86
N LEU A 35 -52.22 38.26 -44.33
CA LEU A 35 -51.21 38.65 -43.35
C LEU A 35 -50.08 39.48 -44.01
N PRO A 36 -49.52 40.48 -43.31
CA PRO A 36 -48.34 41.20 -43.80
C PRO A 36 -47.11 40.27 -43.88
N PRO A 37 -46.13 40.57 -44.74
CA PRO A 37 -44.95 39.73 -44.92
C PRO A 37 -44.13 39.64 -43.63
N VAL A 38 -43.85 38.41 -43.18
CA VAL A 38 -43.02 38.13 -42.02
C VAL A 38 -41.57 38.54 -42.32
N GLN A 39 -41.08 39.56 -41.62
CA GLN A 39 -39.66 39.86 -41.61
C GLN A 39 -38.92 38.78 -40.82
N VAL A 40 -38.20 37.92 -41.54
CA VAL A 40 -37.28 36.95 -40.93
C VAL A 40 -36.10 37.72 -40.35
N GLN A 41 -36.09 37.95 -39.04
CA GLN A 41 -34.88 38.38 -38.36
C GLN A 41 -33.81 37.29 -38.55
N PRO A 42 -32.55 37.64 -38.85
CA PRO A 42 -31.48 36.66 -38.90
C PRO A 42 -31.35 36.02 -37.51
N ALA A 43 -31.13 34.70 -37.48
CA ALA A 43 -30.90 33.99 -36.22
C ALA A 43 -29.73 34.66 -35.47
N PRO A 44 -29.81 34.81 -34.12
CA PRO A 44 -28.71 35.37 -33.36
C PRO A 44 -27.44 34.54 -33.63
N PRO A 45 -26.26 35.18 -33.73
CA PRO A 45 -25.02 34.47 -33.99
C PRO A 45 -24.85 33.37 -32.95
N ALA A 46 -24.46 32.17 -33.39
CA ALA A 46 -24.23 31.05 -32.50
C ALA A 46 -23.31 31.47 -31.34
N PRO A 47 -23.63 31.13 -30.09
CA PRO A 47 -22.89 31.62 -28.93
C PRO A 47 -21.42 31.28 -29.10
N GLN A 48 -20.57 32.31 -29.12
CA GLN A 48 -19.13 32.13 -29.27
C GLN A 48 -18.65 31.24 -28.11
N ALA A 49 -17.87 30.21 -28.45
CA ALA A 49 -17.29 29.34 -27.43
C ALA A 49 -16.51 30.22 -26.43
N PRO A 50 -16.67 30.00 -25.10
CA PRO A 50 -16.09 30.88 -24.10
C PRO A 50 -14.57 30.95 -24.28
N ALA A 51 -14.04 32.18 -24.28
CA ALA A 51 -12.62 32.41 -24.52
C ALA A 51 -11.76 31.67 -23.49
N ILE A 52 -10.70 30.98 -23.96
CA ILE A 52 -9.82 30.19 -23.12
C ILE A 52 -8.98 31.11 -22.24
N THR A 53 -9.28 31.15 -20.93
CA THR A 53 -8.55 31.91 -19.91
C THR A 53 -7.51 31.04 -19.21
N GLU A 54 -6.46 31.65 -18.64
CA GLU A 54 -5.50 30.92 -17.80
C GLU A 54 -6.17 30.22 -16.62
N ALA A 55 -7.15 30.88 -15.98
CA ALA A 55 -7.89 30.31 -14.84
C ALA A 55 -8.60 28.99 -15.19
N ALA A 56 -9.33 28.95 -16.32
CA ALA A 56 -10.01 27.72 -16.76
C ALA A 56 -9.02 26.58 -17.10
N VAL A 57 -7.83 26.93 -17.60
CA VAL A 57 -6.76 25.96 -17.90
C VAL A 57 -6.06 25.48 -16.62
N ILE A 58 -5.87 26.37 -15.65
CA ILE A 58 -5.37 26.06 -14.29
C ILE A 58 -6.32 25.09 -13.58
N ASP A 59 -7.62 25.37 -13.56
CA ASP A 59 -8.63 24.49 -12.95
C ASP A 59 -8.71 23.14 -13.68
N GLY A 60 -8.68 23.14 -15.01
CA GLY A 60 -8.68 21.92 -15.81
C GLY A 60 -7.44 21.05 -15.56
N LEU A 61 -6.25 21.65 -15.50
CA LEU A 61 -4.99 20.95 -15.19
C LEU A 61 -4.95 20.43 -13.76
N ASN A 62 -5.44 21.22 -12.79
CA ASN A 62 -5.59 20.78 -11.41
C ASN A 62 -6.44 19.50 -11.33
N VAL A 63 -7.62 19.51 -11.96
CA VAL A 63 -8.52 18.34 -11.92
C VAL A 63 -7.91 17.16 -12.69
N LEU A 64 -7.27 17.38 -13.84
CA LEU A 64 -6.60 16.32 -14.60
C LEU A 64 -5.47 15.63 -13.80
N ALA A 65 -4.62 16.41 -13.11
CA ALA A 65 -3.39 15.93 -12.49
C ALA A 65 -3.51 15.55 -10.99
N ASN A 66 -4.52 16.06 -10.28
CA ASN A 66 -4.76 15.74 -8.85
C ASN A 66 -6.05 14.92 -8.63
N ASP A 67 -7.09 15.10 -9.47
CA ASP A 67 -8.45 14.59 -9.19
C ASP A 67 -9.04 13.65 -10.25
N THR A 68 -8.28 13.26 -11.27
CA THR A 68 -8.72 12.28 -12.28
C THR A 68 -7.91 11.00 -12.16
N GLU A 69 -8.56 9.84 -12.32
CA GLU A 69 -7.86 8.54 -12.30
C GLU A 69 -7.00 8.38 -13.58
N PRO A 70 -5.70 8.06 -13.47
CA PRO A 70 -4.83 7.95 -14.64
C PRO A 70 -5.31 6.86 -15.61
N ALA A 71 -5.26 7.18 -16.90
CA ALA A 71 -5.67 6.32 -18.01
C ALA A 71 -7.16 5.91 -18.04
N SER A 72 -8.02 6.55 -17.24
CA SER A 72 -9.48 6.42 -17.36
C SER A 72 -10.05 7.16 -18.57
N ASP A 73 -11.27 6.80 -19.00
CA ASP A 73 -12.00 7.54 -20.04
C ASP A 73 -12.22 9.01 -19.65
N GLU A 74 -12.39 9.30 -18.36
CA GLU A 74 -12.46 10.66 -17.83
C GLU A 74 -11.14 11.42 -18.03
N TYR A 75 -9.99 10.77 -17.79
CA TYR A 75 -8.67 11.34 -18.06
C TYR A 75 -8.49 11.64 -19.56
N ALA A 76 -8.91 10.72 -20.43
CA ALA A 76 -8.88 10.93 -21.87
C ALA A 76 -9.75 12.12 -22.30
N ALA A 77 -10.99 12.20 -21.81
CA ALA A 77 -11.90 13.30 -22.11
C ALA A 77 -11.42 14.66 -21.59
N ARG A 78 -10.90 14.72 -20.35
CA ARG A 78 -10.34 15.95 -19.76
C ARG A 78 -9.06 16.41 -20.46
N ARG A 79 -8.18 15.48 -20.83
CA ARG A 79 -6.99 15.73 -21.66
C ARG A 79 -7.41 16.31 -23.02
N GLN A 80 -8.39 15.70 -23.69
CA GLN A 80 -8.90 16.18 -24.99
C GLN A 80 -9.53 17.57 -24.89
N ALA A 81 -10.29 17.86 -23.83
CA ALA A 81 -10.90 19.18 -23.59
C ALA A 81 -9.87 20.29 -23.36
N LEU A 82 -8.68 19.97 -22.85
CA LEU A 82 -7.58 20.90 -22.64
C LEU A 82 -6.71 21.13 -23.89
N THR A 83 -6.72 20.23 -24.88
CA THR A 83 -5.88 20.34 -26.09
C THR A 83 -5.98 21.69 -26.81
N PRO A 84 -7.17 22.31 -27.03
CA PRO A 84 -7.27 23.59 -27.74
C PRO A 84 -6.57 24.77 -27.02
N ALA A 85 -6.23 24.63 -25.73
CA ALA A 85 -5.63 25.70 -24.96
C ALA A 85 -4.14 25.93 -25.28
N LEU A 86 -3.43 24.96 -25.86
CA LEU A 86 -2.01 25.12 -26.26
C LEU A 86 -1.80 26.31 -27.19
N GLU A 87 -2.69 26.43 -28.18
CA GLU A 87 -2.69 27.47 -29.21
C GLU A 87 -3.25 28.82 -28.70
N SER A 88 -3.74 28.88 -27.45
CA SER A 88 -4.28 30.13 -26.90
C SER A 88 -3.14 31.12 -26.62
N PRO A 89 -3.17 32.34 -27.22
CA PRO A 89 -2.19 33.37 -26.93
C PRO A 89 -2.36 33.96 -25.51
N ALA A 90 -3.45 33.64 -24.82
CA ALA A 90 -3.70 34.10 -23.45
C ALA A 90 -2.89 33.35 -22.39
N LEU A 91 -2.23 32.23 -22.72
CA LEU A 91 -1.40 31.48 -21.76
C LEU A 91 0.03 32.04 -21.66
N SER A 92 0.51 32.16 -20.43
CA SER A 92 1.92 32.34 -20.10
C SER A 92 2.76 31.11 -20.50
N ASP A 93 4.04 31.32 -20.82
CA ASP A 93 4.89 30.25 -21.37
C ASP A 93 5.15 29.09 -20.40
N ASN A 94 5.12 29.35 -19.09
CA ASN A 94 5.22 28.28 -18.09
C ASN A 94 3.94 27.43 -18.04
N LEU A 95 2.76 28.05 -18.11
CA LEU A 95 1.48 27.34 -18.17
C LEU A 95 1.34 26.55 -19.49
N ARG A 96 1.72 27.14 -20.63
CA ARG A 96 1.76 26.45 -21.93
C ARG A 96 2.73 25.25 -21.92
N ARG A 97 3.90 25.37 -21.28
CA ARG A 97 4.89 24.28 -21.16
C ARG A 97 4.37 23.12 -20.31
N VAL A 98 3.80 23.41 -19.15
CA VAL A 98 3.23 22.38 -18.26
C VAL A 98 1.97 21.75 -18.85
N LEU A 99 1.15 22.54 -19.54
CA LEU A 99 0.03 22.01 -20.34
C LEU A 99 0.54 21.02 -21.40
N ALA A 100 1.58 21.36 -22.16
CA ALA A 100 2.17 20.45 -23.14
C ALA A 100 2.76 19.18 -22.49
N GLN A 101 3.34 19.28 -21.29
CA GLN A 101 3.84 18.13 -20.53
C GLN A 101 2.69 17.20 -20.10
N ALA A 102 1.62 17.73 -19.49
CA ALA A 102 0.45 16.96 -19.09
C ALA A 102 -0.31 16.36 -20.29
N LEU A 103 -0.40 17.09 -21.40
CA LEU A 103 -1.03 16.64 -22.64
C LEU A 103 -0.19 15.63 -23.43
N SER A 104 1.12 15.53 -23.21
CA SER A 104 2.01 14.54 -23.83
C SER A 104 2.27 13.31 -22.96
N PHE A 105 2.01 13.39 -21.65
CA PHE A 105 2.15 12.27 -20.71
C PHE A 105 1.32 11.03 -21.12
N ASP A 106 1.95 9.86 -21.01
CA ASP A 106 1.31 8.55 -21.18
C ASP A 106 0.97 7.97 -19.79
N PRO A 107 -0.31 7.99 -19.36
CA PRO A 107 -0.67 7.61 -18.01
C PRO A 107 -0.64 6.09 -17.81
N PRO A 108 -0.07 5.60 -16.70
CA PRO A 108 0.02 4.17 -16.42
C PRO A 108 -1.35 3.56 -16.15
N ARG A 109 -1.66 2.44 -16.82
CA ARG A 109 -2.93 1.70 -16.68
C ARG A 109 -2.96 0.85 -15.41
N LEU A 110 -2.90 1.49 -14.24
CA LEU A 110 -2.70 0.81 -12.96
C LEU A 110 -3.80 -0.22 -12.65
N ARG A 111 -5.07 0.08 -12.94
CA ARG A 111 -6.19 -0.88 -12.74
C ARG A 111 -6.04 -2.15 -13.57
N GLU A 112 -5.85 -2.03 -14.89
CA GLU A 112 -5.60 -3.20 -15.76
C GLU A 112 -4.41 -4.04 -15.28
N ARG A 113 -3.37 -3.39 -14.75
CA ARG A 113 -2.18 -4.07 -14.23
C ARG A 113 -2.48 -4.81 -12.92
N TRP A 114 -3.28 -4.23 -12.02
CA TRP A 114 -3.72 -4.86 -10.77
C TRP A 114 -4.61 -6.07 -11.04
N GLU A 115 -5.59 -5.96 -11.93
CA GLU A 115 -6.46 -7.08 -12.36
C GLU A 115 -5.61 -8.25 -12.88
N LYS A 116 -4.63 -7.98 -13.74
CA LYS A 116 -3.67 -8.98 -14.29
C LYS A 116 -2.74 -9.57 -13.22
N HIS A 117 -2.48 -8.85 -12.13
CA HIS A 117 -1.68 -9.34 -11.00
C HIS A 117 -2.52 -10.22 -10.06
N GLN A 118 -3.73 -9.79 -9.71
CA GLN A 118 -4.68 -10.57 -8.89
C GLN A 118 -5.07 -11.88 -9.57
N GLN A 119 -5.31 -11.86 -10.89
CA GLN A 119 -5.54 -13.10 -11.66
C GLN A 119 -4.32 -14.03 -11.59
N ALA A 120 -3.10 -13.51 -11.77
CA ALA A 120 -1.88 -14.33 -11.70
C ALA A 120 -1.65 -14.92 -10.29
N GLN A 121 -2.01 -14.19 -9.23
CA GLN A 121 -2.00 -14.72 -7.85
C GLN A 121 -3.05 -15.83 -7.67
N ALA A 122 -4.27 -15.65 -8.20
CA ALA A 122 -5.33 -16.65 -8.15
C ALA A 122 -4.96 -17.94 -8.92
N ASP A 123 -4.39 -17.79 -10.12
CA ASP A 123 -3.86 -18.89 -10.93
C ASP A 123 -2.74 -19.64 -10.20
N ALA A 124 -1.81 -18.91 -9.57
CA ALA A 124 -0.73 -19.48 -8.78
C ALA A 124 -1.24 -20.25 -7.55
N ALA A 125 -2.23 -19.70 -6.84
CA ALA A 125 -2.85 -20.35 -5.69
C ALA A 125 -3.63 -21.62 -6.10
N ALA A 126 -4.37 -21.57 -7.21
CA ALA A 126 -5.07 -22.73 -7.76
C ALA A 126 -4.08 -23.83 -8.21
N LEU A 127 -2.99 -23.45 -8.88
CA LEU A 127 -1.93 -24.37 -9.32
C LEU A 127 -1.18 -24.98 -8.13
N TYR A 128 -0.91 -24.21 -7.07
CA TYR A 128 -0.33 -24.70 -5.83
C TYR A 128 -1.26 -25.70 -5.12
N ALA A 129 -2.57 -25.41 -5.06
CA ALA A 129 -3.56 -26.34 -4.50
C ALA A 129 -3.70 -27.63 -5.33
N ALA A 130 -3.61 -27.54 -6.66
CA ALA A 130 -3.68 -28.68 -7.58
C ALA A 130 -2.37 -29.48 -7.72
N SER A 131 -1.22 -28.94 -7.30
CA SER A 131 0.11 -29.58 -7.42
C SER A 131 1.07 -29.24 -6.26
N PRO A 132 0.67 -29.51 -5.00
CA PRO A 132 1.35 -29.04 -3.80
C PRO A 132 2.80 -29.51 -3.66
N PRO A 133 3.64 -28.81 -2.86
CA PRO A 133 5.07 -29.08 -2.71
C PRO A 133 5.40 -30.39 -1.96
N GLU A 134 5.34 -31.51 -2.68
CA GLU A 134 5.91 -32.79 -2.22
C GLU A 134 7.44 -32.71 -2.09
N ASN A 135 7.97 -32.91 -0.88
CA ASN A 135 9.41 -32.98 -0.60
C ASN A 135 9.85 -34.44 -0.37
N THR A 136 10.38 -35.08 -1.41
CA THR A 136 10.87 -36.48 -1.35
C THR A 136 12.04 -36.70 -0.39
N LYS A 137 12.75 -35.64 0.04
CA LYS A 137 13.93 -35.70 0.91
C LYS A 137 13.62 -35.29 2.36
N VAL A 138 12.34 -35.24 2.74
CA VAL A 138 11.85 -34.84 4.08
C VAL A 138 12.48 -35.61 5.25
N LEU A 139 12.92 -36.87 5.03
CA LEU A 139 13.59 -37.70 6.05
C LEU A 139 15.13 -37.63 6.02
N GLU A 140 15.75 -36.79 5.18
CA GLU A 140 17.21 -36.73 5.06
C GLU A 140 17.88 -36.23 6.36
N GLY A 141 18.72 -37.07 6.95
CA GLY A 141 19.33 -36.84 8.26
C GLY A 141 18.40 -37.06 9.47
N ALA A 142 17.19 -37.60 9.29
CA ALA A 142 16.34 -38.01 10.40
C ALA A 142 16.96 -39.17 11.20
N ARG A 143 16.67 -39.27 12.50
CA ARG A 143 17.23 -40.28 13.41
C ARG A 143 16.19 -41.33 13.81
N VAL A 144 16.51 -42.62 13.63
CA VAL A 144 15.65 -43.75 14.03
C VAL A 144 15.59 -43.87 15.55
N LEU A 145 14.40 -43.74 16.15
CA LEU A 145 14.21 -43.81 17.61
C LEU A 145 13.93 -45.24 18.10
N ARG A 146 12.98 -45.92 17.45
CA ARG A 146 12.62 -47.33 17.69
C ARG A 146 11.93 -47.93 16.46
N ARG A 147 11.94 -49.26 16.36
CA ARG A 147 11.10 -50.05 15.45
C ARG A 147 9.75 -50.31 16.13
N LEU A 148 8.66 -50.34 15.36
CA LEU A 148 7.28 -50.55 15.84
C LEU A 148 6.61 -51.81 15.25
N GLY A 149 7.17 -52.35 14.17
CA GLY A 149 6.75 -53.60 13.53
C GLY A 149 7.73 -54.01 12.43
N PRO A 150 7.41 -54.95 11.53
CA PRO A 150 8.36 -55.46 10.55
C PRO A 150 8.96 -54.39 9.64
N ALA A 151 8.13 -53.48 9.14
CA ALA A 151 8.52 -52.41 8.21
C ALA A 151 8.36 -51.00 8.82
N LEU A 152 7.75 -50.87 10.00
CA LEU A 152 7.40 -49.59 10.60
C LEU A 152 8.41 -49.14 11.66
N TYR A 153 8.83 -47.87 11.59
CA TYR A 153 9.76 -47.24 12.52
C TYR A 153 9.25 -45.87 12.97
N LEU A 154 9.54 -45.51 14.22
CA LEU A 154 9.43 -44.13 14.71
C LEU A 154 10.78 -43.43 14.48
N VAL A 155 10.77 -42.33 13.74
CA VAL A 155 11.96 -41.52 13.46
C VAL A 155 11.75 -40.09 13.93
N ARG A 156 12.85 -39.38 14.24
CA ARG A 156 12.84 -37.95 14.55
C ARG A 156 13.45 -37.17 13.38
N THR A 157 12.70 -36.23 12.82
CA THR A 157 13.17 -35.35 11.73
C THR A 157 14.25 -34.38 12.23
N ARG A 158 14.86 -33.61 11.31
CA ARG A 158 15.80 -32.53 11.67
C ARG A 158 15.14 -31.38 12.45
N SER A 159 13.83 -31.15 12.28
CA SER A 159 13.05 -30.17 13.07
C SER A 159 12.69 -30.67 14.48
N GLY A 160 12.97 -31.94 14.80
CA GLY A 160 12.66 -32.54 16.11
C GLY A 160 11.31 -33.26 16.19
N GLU A 161 10.47 -33.11 15.15
CA GLU A 161 9.19 -33.79 14.96
C GLU A 161 9.34 -35.33 15.02
N GLY A 162 8.43 -36.01 15.70
CA GLY A 162 8.36 -37.47 15.71
C GLY A 162 7.38 -37.96 14.65
N VAL A 163 7.88 -38.71 13.66
CA VAL A 163 7.08 -39.16 12.50
C VAL A 163 7.26 -40.67 12.27
N PHE A 164 6.26 -41.29 11.65
CA PHE A 164 6.36 -42.70 11.26
C PHE A 164 7.05 -42.83 9.90
N PHE A 165 7.91 -43.84 9.76
CA PHE A 165 8.56 -44.20 8.51
C PHE A 165 8.35 -45.69 8.21
N ALA A 166 7.73 -45.99 7.07
CA ALA A 166 7.51 -47.32 6.54
C ALA A 166 8.57 -47.65 5.46
N THR A 167 9.35 -48.70 5.69
CA THR A 167 10.43 -49.15 4.80
C THR A 167 10.68 -50.66 4.93
N GLY A 168 11.00 -51.33 3.82
CA GLY A 168 11.48 -52.71 3.84
C GLY A 168 12.92 -52.86 4.38
N ARG A 169 13.65 -51.77 4.59
CA ARG A 169 15.03 -51.79 5.10
C ARG A 169 15.06 -52.16 6.59
N LYS A 170 16.04 -52.98 6.99
CA LYS A 170 16.36 -53.21 8.41
C LYS A 170 17.19 -52.04 8.94
N LEU A 171 16.56 -51.13 9.67
CA LEU A 171 17.21 -49.95 10.25
C LEU A 171 17.68 -50.21 11.68
N LYS A 172 18.89 -49.75 12.03
CA LYS A 172 19.41 -49.81 13.41
C LYS A 172 18.87 -48.65 14.24
N ARG A 173 18.63 -48.88 15.54
CA ARG A 173 18.31 -47.83 16.51
C ARG A 173 19.42 -46.76 16.51
N ASN A 174 19.03 -45.48 16.66
CA ASN A 174 19.89 -44.30 16.59
C ASN A 174 20.59 -44.03 15.24
N ALA A 175 20.35 -44.85 14.20
CA ALA A 175 20.90 -44.57 12.87
C ALA A 175 20.35 -43.25 12.30
N GLN A 176 21.20 -42.51 11.59
CA GLN A 176 20.78 -41.38 10.74
C GLN A 176 20.41 -41.90 9.35
N LEU A 177 19.26 -41.49 8.84
CA LEU A 177 18.84 -41.73 7.47
C LEU A 177 19.64 -40.85 6.51
N LYS A 178 20.13 -41.43 5.41
CA LYS A 178 20.87 -40.73 4.36
C LYS A 178 20.52 -41.31 2.99
N GLY A 179 20.29 -40.45 2.00
CA GLY A 179 19.84 -40.84 0.67
C GLY A 179 18.48 -41.54 0.66
N ILE A 180 17.63 -41.29 1.67
CA ILE A 180 16.28 -41.84 1.77
C ILE A 180 15.33 -40.91 1.01
N LEU A 181 14.59 -41.49 0.07
CA LEU A 181 13.49 -40.84 -0.62
C LEU A 181 12.19 -41.39 -0.03
N ALA A 182 11.31 -40.51 0.45
CA ALA A 182 10.06 -40.90 1.07
C ALA A 182 8.98 -39.84 0.80
N LEU A 183 7.73 -40.29 0.67
CA LEU A 183 6.57 -39.43 0.53
C LEU A 183 5.63 -39.63 1.70
N GLU A 184 4.96 -38.54 2.09
CA GLU A 184 3.85 -38.61 3.02
C GLU A 184 2.69 -39.39 2.39
N LYS A 185 2.10 -40.32 3.16
CA LYS A 185 0.93 -41.09 2.75
C LYS A 185 -0.05 -41.20 3.91
N PRO A 186 -1.37 -41.34 3.67
CA PRO A 186 -2.32 -41.65 4.72
C PRO A 186 -1.85 -42.86 5.54
N ARG A 187 -1.93 -42.77 6.88
CA ARG A 187 -1.47 -43.82 7.81
C ARG A 187 -2.03 -45.18 7.38
N PRO A 188 -1.18 -46.16 6.99
CA PRO A 188 -1.62 -47.52 6.77
C PRO A 188 -2.30 -48.03 8.05
N ARG A 189 -3.46 -48.70 7.91
CA ARG A 189 -4.10 -49.36 9.07
C ARG A 189 -3.08 -50.36 9.66
N PRO A 190 -2.79 -50.32 10.97
CA PRO A 190 -1.86 -51.24 11.59
C PRO A 190 -2.29 -52.69 11.32
N ASP A 191 -1.38 -53.47 10.75
CA ASP A 191 -1.65 -54.87 10.43
C ASP A 191 -1.16 -55.74 11.60
N ALA A 192 -2.08 -56.07 12.50
CA ALA A 192 -1.80 -56.90 13.66
C ALA A 192 -1.33 -58.31 13.26
N ALA A 193 -1.74 -58.84 12.10
CA ALA A 193 -1.26 -60.13 11.59
C ALA A 193 0.18 -60.06 11.05
N LYS A 194 0.68 -58.85 10.74
CA LYS A 194 2.11 -58.58 10.52
C LYS A 194 2.86 -58.18 11.80
N GLY A 195 2.17 -57.88 12.90
CA GLY A 195 2.79 -57.46 14.15
C GLY A 195 3.25 -55.99 14.17
N ASP A 196 2.56 -55.11 13.45
CA ASP A 196 2.71 -53.64 13.63
C ASP A 196 1.90 -53.18 14.86
N LEU A 197 2.56 -52.68 15.91
CA LEU A 197 1.95 -52.27 17.18
C LEU A 197 1.97 -50.74 17.37
N VAL A 198 0.81 -50.07 17.41
CA VAL A 198 0.71 -48.59 17.46
C VAL A 198 -0.55 -48.05 18.18
N ASP A 199 -0.60 -48.16 19.51
CA ASP A 199 -1.67 -47.60 20.37
C ASP A 199 -1.26 -46.35 21.19
N GLU A 200 0.02 -45.94 21.16
CA GLU A 200 0.59 -45.05 22.19
C GLU A 200 0.46 -43.52 21.94
N LEU A 201 -0.34 -43.03 20.99
CA LEU A 201 -0.36 -41.59 20.64
C LEU A 201 -1.78 -41.03 20.45
N GLN A 202 -2.06 -39.94 21.18
CA GLN A 202 -3.32 -39.17 21.11
C GLN A 202 -3.34 -38.21 19.91
N ASP A 203 -2.19 -37.62 19.55
CA ASP A 203 -1.97 -36.96 18.27
C ASP A 203 -1.66 -38.00 17.17
N GLN A 204 -2.03 -37.70 15.92
CA GLN A 204 -1.71 -38.54 14.77
C GLN A 204 -0.41 -38.05 14.10
N PRO A 205 0.76 -38.65 14.37
CA PRO A 205 1.99 -38.24 13.70
C PRO A 205 1.96 -38.62 12.21
N ARG A 206 2.58 -37.75 11.41
CA ARG A 206 2.66 -37.91 9.96
C ARG A 206 3.39 -39.19 9.58
N THR A 207 2.91 -39.84 8.51
CA THR A 207 3.41 -41.14 8.07
C THR A 207 4.06 -41.04 6.69
N PHE A 208 5.31 -41.44 6.60
CA PHE A 208 6.11 -41.43 5.38
C PHE A 208 6.38 -42.85 4.92
N THR A 209 6.26 -43.11 3.62
CA THR A 209 6.61 -44.39 2.99
C THR A 209 7.80 -44.18 2.07
N GLU A 210 8.80 -45.07 2.15
CA GLU A 210 9.93 -45.05 1.22
C GLU A 210 9.46 -45.21 -0.24
N ILE A 211 10.09 -44.47 -1.14
CA ILE A 211 9.88 -44.55 -2.60
C ILE A 211 11.19 -44.80 -3.33
N SER A 212 11.11 -45.35 -4.54
CA SER A 212 12.30 -45.59 -5.37
C SER A 212 12.83 -44.29 -5.99
N ARG A 213 14.07 -44.34 -6.50
CA ARG A 213 14.65 -43.23 -7.29
C ARG A 213 13.89 -42.99 -8.60
N GLN A 214 13.24 -44.02 -9.16
CA GLN A 214 12.42 -43.89 -10.36
C GLN A 214 11.13 -43.15 -10.03
N ASP A 215 10.41 -43.57 -8.98
CA ASP A 215 9.16 -42.94 -8.52
C ASP A 215 9.40 -41.46 -8.18
N ALA A 216 10.53 -41.14 -7.54
CA ALA A 216 10.90 -39.77 -7.21
C ALA A 216 11.16 -38.91 -8.46
N LYS A 217 11.81 -39.48 -9.50
CA LYS A 217 12.04 -38.81 -10.78
C LYS A 217 10.75 -38.69 -11.59
N GLU A 218 9.87 -39.67 -11.54
CA GLU A 218 8.57 -39.64 -12.20
C GLU A 218 7.67 -38.57 -11.57
N LEU A 219 7.67 -38.46 -10.24
CA LEU A 219 7.03 -37.37 -9.52
C LEU A 219 7.60 -36.00 -9.90
N GLU A 220 8.92 -35.86 -9.94
CA GLU A 220 9.61 -34.63 -10.32
C GLU A 220 9.25 -34.22 -11.76
N ASN A 221 9.31 -35.16 -12.71
CA ASN A 221 8.87 -34.97 -14.09
C ASN A 221 7.39 -34.56 -14.18
N ARG A 222 6.49 -35.24 -13.45
CA ARG A 222 5.04 -34.97 -13.43
C ARG A 222 4.72 -33.58 -12.90
N ARG A 223 5.51 -33.09 -11.94
CA ARG A 223 5.32 -31.77 -11.31
C ARG A 223 6.11 -30.65 -11.97
N ALA A 224 7.09 -30.96 -12.84
CA ALA A 224 7.92 -29.98 -13.51
C ALA A 224 7.14 -28.91 -14.32
N PRO A 225 6.06 -29.22 -15.06
CA PRO A 225 5.26 -28.21 -15.75
C PRO A 225 4.58 -27.22 -14.78
N ALA A 226 3.95 -27.73 -13.72
CA ALA A 226 3.32 -26.91 -12.70
C ALA A 226 4.34 -26.04 -11.94
N LEU A 227 5.53 -26.57 -11.66
CA LEU A 227 6.62 -25.82 -11.01
C LEU A 227 7.27 -24.79 -11.96
N ALA A 228 7.22 -24.98 -13.27
CA ALA A 228 7.66 -23.99 -14.24
C ALA A 228 6.65 -22.84 -14.37
N GLU A 229 5.36 -23.16 -14.44
CA GLU A 229 4.29 -22.16 -14.55
C GLU A 229 4.10 -21.36 -13.25
N LEU A 230 4.21 -22.01 -12.08
CA LEU A 230 4.22 -21.30 -10.79
C LEU A 230 5.32 -20.24 -10.73
N ARG A 231 6.55 -20.59 -11.15
CA ARG A 231 7.67 -19.63 -11.25
C ARG A 231 7.44 -18.52 -12.27
N ARG A 232 6.69 -18.78 -13.35
CA ARG A 232 6.31 -17.77 -14.34
C ARG A 232 5.33 -16.76 -13.74
N LEU A 233 4.37 -17.23 -12.95
CA LEU A 233 3.39 -16.41 -12.25
C LEU A 233 4.03 -15.63 -11.09
N GLU A 234 4.91 -16.26 -10.31
CA GLU A 234 5.77 -15.60 -9.30
C GLU A 234 6.57 -14.46 -9.94
N ALA A 235 7.32 -14.73 -11.02
CA ALA A 235 8.11 -13.74 -11.75
C ALA A 235 7.26 -12.61 -12.38
N GLN A 236 6.00 -12.89 -12.75
CA GLN A 236 5.04 -11.89 -13.22
C GLN A 236 4.57 -10.98 -12.08
N GLY A 237 4.40 -11.51 -10.86
CA GLY A 237 4.13 -10.72 -9.66
C GLY A 237 5.30 -9.80 -9.29
N ASP A 238 6.49 -10.39 -9.24
CA ASP A 238 7.79 -9.74 -9.05
C ASP A 238 8.01 -8.54 -10.02
N ALA A 239 7.65 -8.73 -11.30
CA ALA A 239 7.73 -7.69 -12.32
C ALA A 239 6.65 -6.61 -12.16
N PHE A 240 5.45 -6.99 -11.72
CA PHE A 240 4.39 -6.04 -11.41
C PHE A 240 4.79 -5.09 -10.27
N GLU A 241 5.29 -5.59 -9.14
CA GLU A 241 5.65 -4.76 -7.99
C GLU A 241 6.71 -3.71 -8.36
N ARG A 242 7.80 -4.13 -9.01
CA ARG A 242 8.85 -3.24 -9.50
C ARG A 242 8.32 -2.17 -10.45
N GLY A 243 7.41 -2.56 -11.35
CA GLY A 243 6.78 -1.63 -12.28
C GLY A 243 5.75 -0.70 -11.62
N LEU A 244 5.14 -1.07 -10.50
CA LEU A 244 4.14 -0.25 -9.82
C LEU A 244 4.81 0.96 -9.16
N ALA A 245 5.91 0.75 -8.43
CA ALA A 245 6.67 1.83 -7.80
C ALA A 245 7.18 2.87 -8.83
N ALA A 246 7.62 2.41 -10.02
CA ALA A 246 8.06 3.28 -11.10
C ALA A 246 6.90 4.11 -11.71
N ASP A 247 5.73 3.51 -11.93
CA ASP A 247 4.55 4.20 -12.46
C ASP A 247 4.03 5.27 -11.49
N LEU A 248 3.97 4.95 -10.20
CA LEU A 248 3.58 5.88 -9.14
C LEU A 248 4.57 7.05 -9.02
N ALA A 249 5.87 6.79 -9.12
CA ALA A 249 6.89 7.86 -9.12
C ALA A 249 6.79 8.79 -10.35
N ARG A 250 6.37 8.27 -11.52
CA ARG A 250 6.11 9.09 -12.73
C ARG A 250 4.89 9.98 -12.56
N LEU A 251 3.83 9.49 -11.92
CA LEU A 251 2.65 10.29 -11.56
C LEU A 251 3.00 11.39 -10.55
N ASP A 252 3.65 11.04 -9.44
CA ASP A 252 4.03 12.00 -8.39
C ASP A 252 4.94 13.11 -8.93
N ALA A 253 5.78 12.81 -9.95
CA ALA A 253 6.59 13.81 -10.64
C ALA A 253 5.74 14.77 -11.49
N LEU A 254 4.86 14.26 -12.36
CA LEU A 254 3.96 15.10 -13.17
C LEU A 254 3.08 16.00 -12.28
N THR A 255 2.49 15.42 -11.23
CA THR A 255 1.62 16.16 -10.30
C THR A 255 2.40 17.25 -9.56
N ARG A 256 3.69 17.05 -9.23
CA ARG A 256 4.55 18.11 -8.69
C ARG A 256 4.78 19.22 -9.72
N ASP A 257 5.16 18.87 -10.95
CA ASP A 257 5.47 19.85 -12.01
C ASP A 257 4.23 20.69 -12.39
N VAL A 258 3.03 20.09 -12.37
CA VAL A 258 1.77 20.81 -12.53
C VAL A 258 1.52 21.77 -11.36
N ASN A 259 1.51 21.25 -10.12
CA ASN A 259 1.24 22.05 -8.91
C ASN A 259 2.26 23.18 -8.70
N ALA A 260 3.50 23.00 -9.17
CA ALA A 260 4.53 24.04 -9.20
C ALA A 260 4.10 25.28 -10.00
N VAL A 261 3.47 25.11 -11.15
CA VAL A 261 3.05 26.21 -12.03
C VAL A 261 1.67 26.75 -11.67
N ILE A 262 0.72 25.88 -11.28
CA ILE A 262 -0.66 26.32 -10.94
C ILE A 262 -0.81 26.86 -9.51
N SER A 263 0.21 26.74 -8.65
CA SER A 263 0.21 27.27 -7.28
C SER A 263 1.63 27.62 -6.80
N PRO A 264 2.28 28.62 -7.42
CA PRO A 264 3.71 28.90 -7.26
C PRO A 264 4.10 29.55 -5.92
N GLU A 265 3.14 29.93 -5.05
CA GLU A 265 3.40 30.61 -3.76
C GLU A 265 4.42 29.91 -2.86
N LEU A 266 4.52 28.58 -2.97
CA LEU A 266 5.23 27.70 -2.04
C LEU A 266 6.39 26.95 -2.70
N LEU A 267 6.80 27.36 -3.91
CA LEU A 267 8.03 26.87 -4.51
C LEU A 267 9.25 27.45 -3.77
N PRO A 268 10.11 26.62 -3.17
CA PRO A 268 11.33 27.10 -2.54
C PRO A 268 12.27 27.61 -3.65
N ARG A 269 12.66 28.89 -3.57
CA ARG A 269 13.46 29.55 -4.62
C ARG A 269 14.88 28.98 -4.78
N ASN A 270 15.33 28.20 -3.80
CA ASN A 270 16.54 27.40 -3.79
C ASN A 270 16.16 25.95 -3.43
N ALA A 271 16.99 24.97 -3.77
CA ALA A 271 16.83 23.63 -3.23
C ALA A 271 16.95 23.64 -1.69
N ALA A 272 16.13 22.84 -1.00
CA ALA A 272 16.23 22.68 0.45
C ALA A 272 17.61 22.13 0.84
N PRO A 273 18.19 22.57 1.98
CA PRO A 273 19.51 22.11 2.39
C PRO A 273 19.51 20.61 2.69
N ALA A 274 20.60 19.93 2.36
CA ALA A 274 20.77 18.53 2.74
C ALA A 274 20.60 18.39 4.28
N PRO A 275 19.75 17.47 4.79
CA PRO A 275 19.49 17.36 6.24
C PRO A 275 20.74 17.10 7.10
N THR A 276 21.80 16.57 6.49
CA THR A 276 23.13 16.42 7.09
C THR A 276 23.79 17.75 7.48
N ALA A 277 23.45 18.88 6.83
CA ALA A 277 23.93 20.21 7.22
C ALA A 277 23.29 20.70 8.53
N LEU A 278 22.10 20.20 8.88
CA LEU A 278 21.37 20.56 10.10
C LEU A 278 21.67 19.61 11.28
N ILE A 279 22.31 18.46 11.03
CA ILE A 279 22.67 17.45 12.04
C ILE A 279 24.20 17.40 12.18
N ARG A 280 24.72 18.06 13.22
CA ARG A 280 26.16 18.19 13.47
C ARG A 280 26.84 16.86 13.83
N LYS A 281 26.11 15.92 14.45
CA LYS A 281 26.61 14.58 14.81
C LYS A 281 25.47 13.61 15.11
N VAL A 282 25.78 12.31 15.09
CA VAL A 282 24.89 11.25 15.56
C VAL A 282 25.52 10.58 16.79
N LYS A 283 24.85 10.68 17.95
CA LYS A 283 25.23 9.93 19.15
C LYS A 283 24.59 8.55 19.10
N ARG A 284 25.39 7.49 19.17
CA ARG A 284 24.88 6.11 19.28
C ARG A 284 24.75 5.74 20.75
N VAL A 285 23.63 5.11 21.10
CA VAL A 285 23.35 4.57 22.45
C VAL A 285 23.06 3.09 22.29
N ALA A 286 23.81 2.22 22.96
CA ALA A 286 23.66 0.79 22.82
C ALA A 286 23.99 0.06 24.12
N GLN A 287 23.38 -1.10 24.31
CA GLN A 287 23.71 -2.08 25.35
C GLN A 287 23.47 -3.48 24.80
N SER A 288 24.40 -4.40 25.02
CA SER A 288 24.23 -5.81 24.69
C SER A 288 24.35 -6.66 25.95
N TYR A 289 23.35 -7.52 26.17
CA TYR A 289 23.32 -8.51 27.25
C TYR A 289 23.66 -9.91 26.71
N SER A 290 23.27 -10.19 25.46
CA SER A 290 23.70 -11.36 24.69
C SER A 290 23.73 -11.04 23.18
N ARG A 291 23.91 -12.05 22.33
CA ARG A 291 23.73 -11.92 20.86
C ARG A 291 22.27 -11.66 20.47
N GLU A 292 21.33 -12.10 21.30
CA GLU A 292 19.88 -12.11 21.05
C GLU A 292 19.13 -11.07 21.92
N GLN A 293 19.82 -10.45 22.88
CA GLN A 293 19.25 -9.46 23.81
C GLN A 293 20.11 -8.20 23.82
N TYR A 294 19.67 -7.15 23.11
CA TYR A 294 20.38 -5.88 22.98
C TYR A 294 19.45 -4.72 22.57
N TYR A 295 19.84 -3.49 22.90
CA TYR A 295 19.27 -2.29 22.26
C TYR A 295 20.34 -1.47 21.52
N ARG A 296 19.95 -0.80 20.43
CA ARG A 296 20.80 0.09 19.61
C ARG A 296 19.98 1.25 19.04
N TYR A 297 20.24 2.45 19.53
CA TYR A 297 19.55 3.68 19.14
C TYR A 297 20.52 4.71 18.52
N ALA A 298 20.04 5.47 17.53
CA ALA A 298 20.75 6.59 16.93
C ALA A 298 20.05 7.92 17.28
N LEU A 299 20.71 8.77 18.06
CA LEU A 299 20.25 10.12 18.39
C LEU A 299 20.88 11.14 17.42
N PRO A 300 20.12 11.80 16.54
CA PRO A 300 20.59 12.98 15.84
C PRO A 300 20.82 14.13 16.84
N VAL A 301 21.86 14.93 16.61
CA VAL A 301 22.23 16.08 17.45
C VAL A 301 22.49 17.29 16.56
N THR A 302 21.66 18.31 16.71
CA THR A 302 21.63 19.56 15.94
C THR A 302 22.53 20.65 16.54
N GLY A 303 22.82 20.57 17.84
CA GLY A 303 23.45 21.64 18.62
C GLY A 303 22.49 22.73 19.10
N LEU A 304 21.17 22.55 18.92
CA LEU A 304 20.12 23.44 19.39
C LEU A 304 19.47 22.84 20.67
N PRO A 305 19.65 23.43 21.86
CA PRO A 305 19.35 22.78 23.13
C PRO A 305 17.93 22.21 23.28
N ALA A 306 16.88 22.90 22.84
CA ALA A 306 15.50 22.42 23.01
C ALA A 306 15.13 21.32 21.98
N VAL A 307 15.69 21.39 20.77
CA VAL A 307 15.55 20.34 19.75
C VAL A 307 16.25 19.06 20.22
N ASP A 308 17.52 19.19 20.63
CA ASP A 308 18.34 18.07 21.11
C ASP A 308 17.77 17.46 22.40
N ALA A 309 17.19 18.27 23.30
CA ALA A 309 16.48 17.78 24.48
C ALA A 309 15.23 16.98 24.10
N THR A 310 14.40 17.48 23.19
CA THR A 310 13.18 16.79 22.72
C THR A 310 13.50 15.42 22.12
N LEU A 311 14.48 15.37 21.21
CA LEU A 311 14.93 14.15 20.55
C LEU A 311 15.58 13.17 21.53
N LYS A 312 16.31 13.67 22.54
CA LYS A 312 16.91 12.84 23.60
C LYS A 312 15.84 12.24 24.52
N SER A 313 14.84 13.02 24.95
CA SER A 313 13.77 12.52 25.84
C SER A 313 13.03 11.34 25.22
N PHE A 314 12.63 11.44 23.95
CA PHE A 314 12.01 10.33 23.22
C PHE A 314 12.83 9.03 23.30
N LEU A 315 14.15 9.08 23.07
CA LEU A 315 15.01 7.89 23.13
C LEU A 315 15.34 7.45 24.58
N ASP A 316 15.31 8.35 25.55
CA ASP A 316 15.44 8.01 26.97
C ASP A 316 14.19 7.27 27.49
N GLU A 317 12.99 7.66 27.03
CA GLU A 317 11.72 6.97 27.31
C GLU A 317 11.69 5.55 26.72
N ARG A 318 11.93 5.40 25.40
CA ARG A 318 11.95 4.06 24.76
C ARG A 318 13.01 3.16 25.40
N ARG A 319 14.16 3.72 25.82
CA ARG A 319 15.15 2.97 26.62
C ARG A 319 14.59 2.54 27.97
N ALA A 320 13.87 3.40 28.68
CA ALA A 320 13.29 3.08 29.99
C ALA A 320 12.21 1.97 29.87
N GLU A 321 11.37 2.03 28.84
CA GLU A 321 10.41 0.98 28.47
C GLU A 321 11.13 -0.34 28.18
N MET A 322 12.14 -0.35 27.31
CA MET A 322 12.90 -1.55 26.97
C MET A 322 13.66 -2.12 28.18
N GLN A 323 14.21 -1.26 29.05
CA GLN A 323 14.82 -1.69 30.32
C GLN A 323 13.79 -2.24 31.32
N SER A 324 12.55 -1.78 31.28
CA SER A 324 11.44 -2.35 32.07
C SER A 324 11.04 -3.72 31.53
N LEU A 325 10.89 -3.84 30.20
CA LEU A 325 10.57 -5.09 29.50
C LEU A 325 11.64 -6.18 29.73
N LEU A 326 12.93 -5.81 29.71
CA LEU A 326 14.03 -6.74 30.01
C LEU A 326 14.02 -7.24 31.46
N LYS A 327 13.55 -6.42 32.41
CA LYS A 327 13.39 -6.82 33.83
C LYS A 327 12.20 -7.76 34.03
N SER A 328 11.07 -7.52 33.35
CA SER A 328 9.85 -8.33 33.49
C SER A 328 9.88 -9.63 32.71
N THR A 329 10.41 -9.63 31.48
CA THR A 329 10.53 -10.84 30.62
C THR A 329 11.78 -11.66 30.90
N GLY A 330 12.82 -11.03 31.45
CA GLY A 330 13.99 -11.69 32.04
C GLY A 330 15.20 -11.82 31.13
N VAL A 331 16.27 -11.14 31.49
CA VAL A 331 17.64 -11.57 31.14
C VAL A 331 17.99 -12.81 31.98
N GLY A 332 18.40 -13.90 31.35
CA GLY A 332 18.95 -15.09 32.03
C GLY A 332 17.97 -16.11 32.60
N ARG A 333 16.64 -15.93 32.50
CA ARG A 333 15.67 -17.00 32.81
C ARG A 333 15.53 -17.93 31.59
N GLY A 334 15.85 -19.21 31.79
CA GLY A 334 16.19 -20.16 30.72
C GLY A 334 15.20 -20.26 29.55
N ARG A 335 15.79 -20.39 28.33
CA ARG A 335 15.18 -20.24 26.99
C ARG A 335 14.94 -18.78 26.61
N ALA A 336 15.95 -18.19 25.98
CA ALA A 336 15.87 -16.83 25.45
C ALA A 336 14.72 -16.71 24.44
N ARG A 337 13.86 -15.72 24.67
CA ARG A 337 13.23 -14.99 23.57
C ARG A 337 14.20 -13.89 23.14
N ALA A 338 14.24 -13.61 21.85
CA ALA A 338 14.91 -12.43 21.34
C ALA A 338 14.32 -11.19 22.04
N ASN A 339 15.17 -10.28 22.46
CA ASN A 339 14.79 -8.98 23.02
C ASN A 339 15.70 -7.96 22.34
N VAL A 340 15.41 -7.71 21.06
CA VAL A 340 16.19 -6.85 20.16
C VAL A 340 15.41 -5.57 19.92
N ASP A 341 16.02 -4.44 20.22
CA ASP A 341 15.38 -3.14 20.10
C ASP A 341 16.26 -2.16 19.31
N ARG A 342 15.77 -1.65 18.19
CA ARG A 342 16.57 -0.89 17.23
C ARG A 342 15.82 0.35 16.78
N ILE A 343 16.34 1.52 17.17
CA ILE A 343 15.81 2.81 16.74
C ILE A 343 16.80 3.50 15.81
N ALA A 344 16.41 3.60 14.53
CA ALA A 344 17.07 4.42 13.53
C ALA A 344 16.31 5.73 13.35
N PHE A 345 16.89 6.67 12.59
CA PHE A 345 16.17 7.87 12.16
C PHE A 345 16.50 8.20 10.70
N THR A 346 15.54 8.80 10.01
CA THR A 346 15.74 9.56 8.77
C THR A 346 15.49 11.03 9.09
N ALA A 347 16.28 11.90 8.47
CA ALA A 347 16.12 13.35 8.58
C ALA A 347 15.74 13.94 7.23
N HIS A 348 14.85 14.92 7.27
CA HIS A 348 14.30 15.65 6.12
C HIS A 348 14.36 17.15 6.42
N ALA A 349 14.44 17.97 5.39
CA ALA A 349 14.48 19.42 5.55
C ALA A 349 13.61 20.09 4.48
N ALA A 350 12.78 21.04 4.90
CA ALA A 350 11.97 21.84 3.97
C ALA A 350 12.64 23.18 3.64
N SER A 351 13.42 23.72 4.57
CA SER A 351 14.24 24.92 4.42
C SER A 351 15.35 24.94 5.50
N PRO A 352 16.27 25.91 5.51
CA PRO A 352 17.22 26.10 6.62
C PRO A 352 16.54 26.34 7.99
N ALA A 353 15.26 26.72 8.00
CA ALA A 353 14.46 26.94 9.21
C ALA A 353 13.62 25.71 9.64
N LEU A 354 13.47 24.69 8.79
CA LEU A 354 12.56 23.57 9.01
C LEU A 354 13.28 22.21 8.90
N LEU A 355 13.48 21.56 10.05
CA LEU A 355 14.04 20.21 10.16
C LEU A 355 12.95 19.24 10.62
N SER A 356 12.87 18.08 9.97
CA SER A 356 12.00 16.98 10.37
C SER A 356 12.82 15.72 10.65
N ILE A 357 12.60 15.07 11.79
CA ILE A 357 13.18 13.77 12.13
C ILE A 357 12.05 12.74 12.18
N ARG A 358 12.18 11.64 11.43
CA ARG A 358 11.34 10.44 11.58
C ARG A 358 12.19 9.32 12.17
N PHE A 359 11.83 8.86 13.37
CA PHE A 359 12.38 7.63 13.94
C PHE A 359 11.64 6.41 13.41
N GLU A 360 12.39 5.33 13.23
CA GLU A 360 11.90 3.99 12.93
C GLU A 360 12.39 3.05 14.03
N GLU A 361 11.46 2.42 14.74
CA GLU A 361 11.69 1.55 15.89
C GLU A 361 11.28 0.12 15.54
N MET A 362 12.27 -0.75 15.35
CA MET A 362 12.04 -2.19 15.20
C MET A 362 12.32 -2.90 16.53
N ARG A 363 11.31 -3.60 17.04
CA ARG A 363 11.35 -4.33 18.33
C ARG A 363 10.93 -5.78 18.14
N ASP A 364 11.85 -6.70 18.40
CA ASP A 364 11.59 -8.14 18.50
C ASP A 364 11.60 -8.57 19.97
N THR A 365 10.57 -9.32 20.37
CA THR A 365 10.33 -9.87 21.72
C THR A 365 10.17 -11.40 21.72
N GLY A 366 10.57 -12.05 20.62
CA GLY A 366 10.34 -13.48 20.38
C GLY A 366 8.89 -13.80 20.02
N GLY A 367 8.26 -12.93 19.21
CA GLY A 367 6.95 -13.14 18.62
C GLY A 367 7.00 -13.96 17.34
N ALA A 368 5.94 -13.90 16.52
CA ALA A 368 5.94 -14.50 15.18
C ALA A 368 6.85 -13.74 14.19
N HIS A 369 6.99 -12.43 14.41
CA HIS A 369 7.87 -11.51 13.71
C HIS A 369 8.19 -10.32 14.64
N PRO A 370 9.19 -9.47 14.33
CA PRO A 370 9.37 -8.19 14.99
C PRO A 370 8.18 -7.25 14.71
N ASN A 371 8.01 -6.22 15.52
CA ASN A 371 7.12 -5.10 15.24
C ASN A 371 7.94 -3.88 14.79
N THR A 372 7.42 -3.09 13.85
CA THR A 372 8.01 -1.82 13.44
C THR A 372 7.03 -0.69 13.69
N THR A 373 7.45 0.32 14.46
CA THR A 373 6.69 1.53 14.77
C THR A 373 7.47 2.78 14.36
N PHE A 374 6.77 3.91 14.26
CA PHE A 374 7.35 5.18 13.81
C PHE A 374 6.91 6.34 14.72
N ALA A 375 7.78 7.33 14.86
CA ALA A 375 7.49 8.60 15.52
C ALA A 375 8.17 9.73 14.76
N SER A 376 7.54 10.91 14.66
CA SER A 376 8.16 12.05 13.99
C SER A 376 8.09 13.36 14.77
N PHE A 377 9.07 14.21 14.47
CA PHE A 377 9.32 15.48 15.14
C PHE A 377 9.72 16.50 14.07
N VAL A 378 8.81 17.41 13.73
CA VAL A 378 9.08 18.59 12.89
C VAL A 378 9.43 19.75 13.81
N PHE A 379 10.42 20.58 13.44
CA PHE A 379 10.88 21.72 14.24
C PHE A 379 11.05 22.98 13.40
N ASP A 380 10.60 24.11 13.94
CA ASP A 380 11.00 25.45 13.52
C ASP A 380 12.31 25.82 14.24
N LEU A 381 13.45 25.69 13.56
CA LEU A 381 14.78 25.84 14.15
C LEU A 381 15.06 27.26 14.68
N ARG A 382 14.34 28.27 14.20
CA ARG A 382 14.48 29.68 14.62
C ARG A 382 13.99 29.89 16.05
N SER A 383 12.94 29.13 16.43
CA SER A 383 12.30 29.15 17.76
C SER A 383 12.60 27.89 18.58
N GLN A 384 13.22 26.88 17.97
CA GLN A 384 13.46 25.53 18.51
C GLN A 384 12.16 24.79 18.96
N THR A 385 11.00 25.24 18.50
CA THR A 385 9.69 24.67 18.84
C THR A 385 9.40 23.44 17.98
N ARG A 386 8.92 22.34 18.60
CA ARG A 386 8.32 21.21 17.88
C ARG A 386 6.96 21.66 17.30
N LEU A 387 6.75 21.40 16.02
CA LEU A 387 5.48 21.65 15.31
C LEU A 387 4.64 20.36 15.29
N GLN A 388 3.34 20.50 15.53
CA GLN A 388 2.30 19.51 15.32
C GLN A 388 1.55 19.80 14.02
N LEU A 389 0.71 18.87 13.55
CA LEU A 389 -0.06 19.07 12.31
C LEU A 389 -0.98 20.30 12.38
N THR A 390 -1.47 20.63 13.59
CA THR A 390 -2.25 21.84 13.90
C THR A 390 -1.46 23.15 13.87
N ASP A 391 -0.12 23.10 13.90
CA ASP A 391 0.73 24.28 13.67
C ASP A 391 0.97 24.51 12.16
N ILE A 392 0.76 23.48 11.34
CA ILE A 392 0.97 23.54 9.89
C ILE A 392 -0.20 24.23 9.19
N PHE A 393 -1.43 23.93 9.62
CA PHE A 393 -2.66 24.38 8.96
C PHE A 393 -3.49 25.34 9.84
N SER A 394 -4.00 26.41 9.24
CA SER A 394 -4.90 27.39 9.89
C SER A 394 -6.29 26.82 10.16
N ASP A 395 -6.74 25.89 9.32
CA ASP A 395 -7.92 25.03 9.54
C ASP A 395 -7.47 23.56 9.43
N ALA A 396 -7.12 22.97 10.56
CA ALA A 396 -6.66 21.59 10.62
C ALA A 396 -7.76 20.56 10.27
N PRO A 397 -9.04 20.70 10.69
CA PRO A 397 -10.13 19.87 10.20
C PRO A 397 -10.30 19.89 8.67
N ALA A 398 -10.32 21.07 8.03
CA ALA A 398 -10.43 21.17 6.57
C ALA A 398 -9.20 20.56 5.87
N ALA A 399 -8.00 20.82 6.39
CA ALA A 399 -6.78 20.23 5.86
C ALA A 399 -6.78 18.69 5.99
N LEU A 400 -7.20 18.14 7.13
CA LEU A 400 -7.32 16.70 7.33
C LEU A 400 -8.31 16.05 6.36
N ALA A 401 -9.43 16.71 6.03
CA ALA A 401 -10.38 16.21 5.04
C ALA A 401 -9.75 16.14 3.63
N VAL A 402 -9.02 17.19 3.21
CA VAL A 402 -8.30 17.22 1.92
C VAL A 402 -7.16 16.19 1.90
N ILE A 403 -6.37 16.09 2.98
CA ILE A 403 -5.30 15.11 3.14
C ILE A 403 -5.86 13.69 3.05
N SER A 404 -6.98 13.41 3.70
CA SER A 404 -7.65 12.10 3.70
C SER A 404 -8.09 11.70 2.30
N GLN A 405 -8.81 12.56 1.58
CA GLN A 405 -9.25 12.32 0.20
C GLN A 405 -8.08 12.09 -0.77
N LEU A 406 -7.02 12.91 -0.65
CA LEU A 406 -5.80 12.76 -1.46
C LEU A 406 -5.08 11.44 -1.15
N ASN A 407 -4.95 11.06 0.12
CA ASN A 407 -4.33 9.80 0.50
C ASN A 407 -5.15 8.61 0.02
N GLU A 408 -6.47 8.60 0.21
CA GLU A 408 -7.32 7.48 -0.17
C GLU A 408 -7.27 7.23 -1.68
N ARG A 409 -7.42 8.27 -2.50
CA ARG A 409 -7.29 8.19 -3.97
C ARG A 409 -5.95 7.57 -4.38
N ARG A 410 -4.85 8.07 -3.81
CA ARG A 410 -3.48 7.70 -4.20
C ARG A 410 -3.00 6.38 -3.58
N MET A 411 -3.63 5.92 -2.50
CA MET A 411 -3.45 4.59 -1.91
C MET A 411 -4.28 3.52 -2.59
N ARG A 412 -5.52 3.81 -3.03
CA ARG A 412 -6.32 2.89 -3.87
C ARG A 412 -5.53 2.46 -5.11
N LEU A 413 -4.86 3.40 -5.79
CA LEU A 413 -3.96 3.11 -6.92
C LEU A 413 -2.72 2.25 -6.54
N ALA A 414 -2.25 2.34 -5.30
CA ALA A 414 -1.01 1.73 -4.84
C ALA A 414 -1.19 0.40 -4.09
N LEU A 415 -2.43 0.05 -3.69
CA LEU A 415 -2.75 -1.11 -2.86
C LEU A 415 -3.97 -1.92 -3.32
N ASP A 416 -4.72 -1.46 -4.33
CA ASP A 416 -5.98 -2.00 -4.87
C ASP A 416 -6.65 -3.18 -4.12
N GLY A 417 -7.74 -2.90 -3.42
CA GLY A 417 -8.48 -3.89 -2.63
C GLY A 417 -7.82 -4.33 -1.33
N LEU A 418 -6.49 -4.15 -1.17
CA LEU A 418 -5.72 -4.47 0.05
C LEU A 418 -5.62 -3.28 1.03
N LEU A 419 -6.20 -2.13 0.66
CA LEU A 419 -6.29 -0.92 1.48
C LEU A 419 -7.29 -1.09 2.62
N PHE A 420 -6.89 -0.73 3.84
CA PHE A 420 -7.76 -0.51 4.99
C PHE A 420 -8.11 0.99 5.07
N PRO A 421 -9.29 1.44 4.60
CA PRO A 421 -9.62 2.87 4.49
C PRO A 421 -9.79 3.57 5.85
N GLU A 422 -10.08 2.83 6.92
CA GLU A 422 -10.24 3.35 8.28
C GLU A 422 -8.95 4.04 8.78
N GLY A 423 -7.79 3.49 8.40
CA GLY A 423 -6.47 4.08 8.68
C GLY A 423 -6.19 5.38 7.94
N LEU A 424 -7.05 5.79 7.00
CA LEU A 424 -6.97 7.07 6.29
C LEU A 424 -8.07 8.06 6.69
N ALA A 425 -8.96 7.72 7.63
CA ALA A 425 -9.97 8.64 8.16
C ALA A 425 -9.33 9.95 8.67
N PRO A 426 -9.99 11.12 8.52
CA PRO A 426 -9.39 12.45 8.73
C PRO A 426 -9.21 12.81 10.22
N THR A 427 -8.35 12.08 10.93
CA THR A 427 -8.04 12.26 12.36
C THR A 427 -6.57 12.66 12.56
N LEU A 428 -6.27 13.41 13.62
CA LEU A 428 -4.89 13.76 13.97
C LEU A 428 -4.03 12.52 14.29
N GLU A 429 -4.64 11.42 14.74
CA GLU A 429 -3.98 10.15 15.04
C GLU A 429 -3.51 9.44 13.77
N ASN A 430 -4.40 9.28 12.78
CA ASN A 430 -4.07 8.63 11.50
C ASN A 430 -2.94 9.35 10.73
N TYR A 431 -2.79 10.65 10.96
CA TYR A 431 -1.79 11.51 10.32
C TYR A 431 -0.68 11.99 11.26
N ALA A 432 -0.52 11.34 12.43
CA ALA A 432 0.43 11.76 13.47
C ALA A 432 1.91 11.64 13.06
N VAL A 433 2.27 10.69 12.20
CA VAL A 433 3.64 10.48 11.73
C VAL A 433 3.84 11.16 10.37
N PHE A 434 4.15 12.45 10.40
CA PHE A 434 4.45 13.27 9.23
C PHE A 434 5.84 13.93 9.31
N VAL A 435 6.41 14.27 8.16
CA VAL A 435 7.61 15.12 8.02
C VAL A 435 7.40 16.16 6.93
N LEU A 436 8.06 17.31 7.04
CA LEU A 436 8.20 18.27 5.94
C LEU A 436 9.54 18.01 5.24
N ASP A 437 9.52 17.90 3.91
CA ASP A 437 10.65 17.48 3.09
C ASP A 437 10.63 18.15 1.70
N GLY A 438 11.47 19.17 1.52
CA GLY A 438 11.34 20.13 0.41
C GLY A 438 10.00 20.88 0.49
N ALA A 439 9.30 20.96 -0.65
CA ALA A 439 7.98 21.58 -0.76
C ALA A 439 6.82 20.63 -0.38
N ASP A 440 7.11 19.43 0.12
CA ASP A 440 6.12 18.38 0.34
C ASP A 440 5.94 18.06 1.84
N ILE A 441 4.72 17.68 2.23
CA ILE A 441 4.46 16.96 3.49
C ILE A 441 4.39 15.46 3.20
N VAL A 442 5.10 14.66 4.00
CA VAL A 442 5.22 13.21 3.81
C VAL A 442 4.69 12.47 5.04
N PHE A 443 3.60 11.73 4.87
CA PHE A 443 3.01 10.87 5.89
C PHE A 443 3.61 9.47 5.85
N THR A 444 3.67 8.80 7.01
CA THR A 444 4.15 7.42 7.16
C THR A 444 3.15 6.61 7.97
N PHE A 445 2.46 5.69 7.31
CA PHE A 445 1.48 4.80 7.91
C PHE A 445 2.20 3.50 8.34
N PRO A 446 2.25 3.15 9.64
CA PRO A 446 2.88 1.92 10.08
C PRO A 446 2.17 0.66 9.53
N PRO A 447 2.83 -0.51 9.59
CA PRO A 447 2.20 -1.79 9.27
C PRO A 447 0.86 -1.96 10.02
N TYR A 448 -0.14 -2.57 9.36
CA TYR A 448 -1.53 -2.71 9.81
C TYR A 448 -2.40 -1.44 9.86
N GLN A 449 -1.88 -0.22 9.69
CA GLN A 449 -2.75 0.96 9.66
C GLN A 449 -3.60 1.01 8.36
N VAL A 450 -2.94 0.92 7.20
CA VAL A 450 -3.59 1.07 5.88
C VAL A 450 -3.44 -0.16 4.97
N ALA A 451 -2.61 -1.14 5.37
CA ALA A 451 -2.34 -2.37 4.64
C ALA A 451 -1.82 -3.45 5.60
N SER A 452 -1.86 -4.72 5.20
CA SER A 452 -1.31 -5.82 6.01
C SER A 452 0.21 -5.72 6.19
N TYR A 453 0.75 -6.30 7.27
CA TYR A 453 2.18 -6.25 7.60
C TYR A 453 3.12 -6.73 6.48
N ALA A 454 2.67 -7.64 5.62
CA ALA A 454 3.44 -8.11 4.46
C ALA A 454 3.82 -7.00 3.47
N HIS A 455 3.00 -5.94 3.37
CA HIS A 455 3.26 -4.77 2.52
C HIS A 455 4.18 -3.75 3.19
N GLY A 456 4.48 -3.92 4.48
CA GLY A 456 5.28 -2.98 5.26
C GLY A 456 4.61 -1.62 5.51
N PRO A 457 5.37 -0.63 6.02
CA PRO A 457 4.87 0.73 6.20
C PRO A 457 4.64 1.41 4.85
N GLN A 458 3.51 2.12 4.73
CA GLN A 458 3.21 2.90 3.53
C GLN A 458 3.62 4.36 3.75
N THR A 459 4.08 5.05 2.70
CA THR A 459 4.41 6.47 2.76
C THR A 459 3.74 7.23 1.64
N LEU A 460 3.19 8.40 1.95
CA LEU A 460 2.68 9.30 0.92
C LEU A 460 3.21 10.72 1.04
N ARG A 461 3.58 11.26 -0.11
CA ARG A 461 4.11 12.60 -0.30
C ARG A 461 3.03 13.46 -0.98
N LEU A 462 2.57 14.50 -0.30
CA LEU A 462 1.64 15.50 -0.85
C LEU A 462 2.36 16.85 -0.97
N PRO A 463 2.34 17.51 -2.14
CA PRO A 463 2.93 18.83 -2.27
C PRO A 463 2.13 19.86 -1.47
N LEU A 464 2.83 20.71 -0.69
CA LEU A 464 2.20 21.79 0.06
C LEU A 464 1.63 22.87 -0.86
N CYS A 465 2.15 22.97 -2.10
CA CYS A 465 1.56 23.75 -3.20
C CYS A 465 0.34 23.11 -3.86
N HIS A 466 -0.19 21.97 -3.39
CA HIS A 466 -1.47 21.46 -3.90
C HIS A 466 -2.58 22.53 -3.71
N PRO A 467 -3.39 22.87 -4.72
CA PRO A 467 -4.32 24.01 -4.65
C PRO A 467 -5.34 23.98 -3.49
N ARG A 468 -5.77 22.78 -3.06
CA ARG A 468 -6.62 22.60 -1.86
C ARG A 468 -5.89 22.67 -0.50
N LEU A 469 -4.56 22.68 -0.46
CA LEU A 469 -3.74 22.72 0.76
C LEU A 469 -3.05 24.07 0.96
N ALA A 470 -2.52 24.68 -0.11
CA ALA A 470 -1.80 25.95 -0.05
C ALA A 470 -2.58 27.12 0.61
N PRO A 471 -3.91 27.26 0.46
CA PRO A 471 -4.71 28.26 1.18
C PRO A 471 -4.89 27.97 2.68
N LEU A 472 -4.73 26.71 3.09
CA LEU A 472 -4.95 26.24 4.46
C LEU A 472 -3.69 26.28 5.33
N LEU A 473 -2.52 26.64 4.79
CA LEU A 473 -1.27 26.73 5.56
C LEU A 473 -1.22 27.98 6.44
N THR A 474 -0.68 27.85 7.65
CA THR A 474 -0.40 29.01 8.49
C THR A 474 0.68 29.88 7.86
N GLN A 475 0.58 31.21 8.02
CA GLN A 475 1.59 32.15 7.49
C GLN A 475 2.99 31.82 8.02
N ARG A 476 3.09 31.37 9.28
CA ARG A 476 4.34 30.89 9.89
C ARG A 476 5.05 29.82 9.04
N ILE A 477 4.30 28.91 8.42
CA ILE A 477 4.86 27.89 7.52
C ILE A 477 5.23 28.49 6.16
N LYS A 478 4.39 29.35 5.57
CA LYS A 478 4.73 30.06 4.33
C LYS A 478 6.06 30.83 4.46
N ASP A 479 6.24 31.54 5.58
CA ASP A 479 7.47 32.27 5.93
C ASP A 479 8.65 31.33 6.24
N ALA A 480 8.39 30.14 6.80
CA ALA A 480 9.44 29.18 7.15
C ALA A 480 9.94 28.40 5.91
N LEU A 481 9.06 28.06 4.97
CA LEU A 481 9.42 27.41 3.69
C LEU A 481 10.22 28.35 2.78
N THR A 482 9.95 29.65 2.83
CA THR A 482 10.61 30.67 2.00
C THR A 482 11.86 31.30 2.64
N ALA A 483 12.24 30.86 3.85
CA ALA A 483 13.46 31.28 4.54
C ALA A 483 14.72 30.93 3.74
N LYS A 484 15.71 31.84 3.77
CA LYS A 484 17.02 31.70 3.12
C LYS A 484 18.09 31.16 4.06
#